data_AF-A0A7L9WH23-F1
#
_entry.id   AF-A0A7L9WH23-F1
#
_cell.length_a   1.000
_cell.length_b   1.000
_cell.length_c   1.000
_cell.angle_alpha   90.00
_cell.angle_beta   90.00
_cell.angle_gamma   90.00
#
_symmetry.space_group_name_H-M   'P 1'
#
loop_
_entity.id
_entity.type
_entity.pdbx_description
1 polymer ?
#
loop_
_entity_poly.entity_id
_entity_poly.type
_entity_poly.pdbx_seq_one_letter_code
_entity_poly.pdbx_strand_id
1 'polypeptide(L)'
;MVSVLLRQRVAGLIVAPTDARQLDHLKSAITSGVPVVTLDRWSPDLPADAVCGDDRASAISVLQHLQGAGHRHVAYVTAMTSRSGRLAAPEDVGISAVRERIEGFSGRV
;
A
#
# COMPACT_ATOMS: atom_id res chain seq x y z
N MET A 1 -14.55 10.58 -6.00
CA MET A 1 -13.80 11.76 -5.51
C MET A 1 -12.94 12.40 -6.60
N VAL A 2 -12.07 11.64 -7.28
CA VAL A 2 -11.17 12.19 -8.31
C VAL A 2 -11.88 13.02 -9.39
N SER A 3 -13.01 12.54 -9.93
CA SER A 3 -13.80 13.31 -10.92
C SER A 3 -14.30 14.67 -10.42
N VAL A 4 -14.54 14.83 -9.11
CA VAL A 4 -14.94 16.12 -8.52
C VAL A 4 -13.77 17.09 -8.53
N LEU A 5 -12.58 16.64 -8.10
CA LEU A 5 -11.36 17.46 -8.08
C LEU A 5 -10.94 17.86 -9.50
N LEU A 6 -11.06 16.95 -10.46
CA LEU A 6 -10.79 17.25 -11.87
C LEU A 6 -11.73 18.34 -12.41
N ARG A 7 -13.02 18.29 -12.07
CA ARG A 7 -13.98 19.36 -12.43
C ARG A 7 -13.66 20.69 -11.78
N GLN A 8 -13.00 20.69 -10.62
CA GLN A 8 -12.51 21.89 -9.95
C GLN A 8 -11.19 22.43 -10.54
N ARG A 9 -10.65 21.81 -11.59
CA ARG A 9 -9.41 22.21 -12.27
C ARG A 9 -8.22 22.34 -11.32
N VAL A 10 -8.08 21.37 -10.41
CA VAL A 10 -6.88 21.25 -9.58
C VAL A 10 -5.63 21.12 -10.45
N ALA A 11 -4.50 21.69 -10.00
CA ALA A 11 -3.24 21.62 -10.72
C ALA A 11 -2.57 20.23 -10.68
N GLY A 12 -3.02 19.35 -9.78
CA GLY A 12 -2.47 18.01 -9.58
C GLY A 12 -3.17 17.28 -8.45
N LEU A 13 -2.82 16.01 -8.27
CA LEU A 13 -3.38 15.14 -7.23
C LEU A 13 -2.26 14.53 -6.39
N ILE A 14 -2.39 14.65 -5.07
CA ILE A 14 -1.67 13.82 -4.09
C ILE A 14 -2.69 12.89 -3.48
N VAL A 15 -2.51 11.58 -3.65
CA VAL A 15 -3.52 10.58 -3.28
C VAL A 15 -2.91 9.43 -2.48
N ALA A 16 -3.67 8.89 -1.54
CA ALA A 16 -3.35 7.61 -0.90
C ALA A 16 -4.35 6.55 -1.41
N PRO A 17 -4.02 5.80 -2.48
CA PRO A 17 -4.95 4.84 -3.09
C PRO A 17 -5.46 3.80 -2.09
N THR A 18 -6.78 3.57 -2.05
CA THR A 18 -7.36 2.60 -1.11
C THR A 18 -7.23 1.16 -1.55
N ASP A 19 -7.13 0.92 -2.85
CA ASP A 19 -7.00 -0.41 -3.44
C ASP A 19 -6.22 -0.30 -4.76
N ALA A 20 -5.06 -0.96 -4.83
CA ALA A 20 -4.21 -1.03 -6.01
C ALA A 20 -4.89 -1.74 -7.20
N ARG A 21 -6.02 -2.42 -6.98
CA ARG A 21 -6.83 -3.04 -8.05
C ARG A 21 -7.80 -2.06 -8.71
N GLN A 22 -8.02 -0.88 -8.13
CA GLN A 22 -8.98 0.10 -8.62
C GLN A 22 -8.28 1.43 -8.94
N LEU A 23 -7.55 1.47 -10.05
CA LEU A 23 -6.69 2.61 -10.40
C LEU A 23 -7.12 3.36 -11.66
N ASP A 24 -8.16 2.90 -12.37
CA ASP A 24 -8.56 3.46 -13.66
C ASP A 24 -8.86 4.96 -13.58
N HIS A 25 -9.47 5.41 -12.49
CA HIS A 25 -9.78 6.82 -12.28
C HIS A 25 -8.53 7.71 -12.10
N LEU A 26 -7.42 7.15 -11.58
CA LEU A 26 -6.12 7.84 -11.49
C LEU A 26 -5.39 7.78 -12.83
N LYS A 27 -5.42 6.63 -13.52
CA LYS A 27 -4.89 6.47 -14.88
C LYS A 27 -5.52 7.48 -15.83
N SER A 28 -6.85 7.63 -15.79
CA SER A 28 -7.56 8.62 -16.60
C SER A 28 -7.14 10.07 -16.29
N ALA A 29 -6.86 10.39 -15.02
CA ALA A 29 -6.36 11.71 -14.64
C ALA A 29 -4.98 11.99 -15.26
N ILE A 30 -4.07 11.01 -15.17
CA ILE A 30 -2.72 11.08 -15.77
C ILE A 30 -2.82 11.25 -17.28
N THR A 31 -3.61 10.42 -17.97
CA THR A 31 -3.82 10.53 -19.43
C THR A 31 -4.41 11.87 -19.85
N SER A 32 -5.18 12.52 -18.97
CA SER A 32 -5.74 13.86 -19.22
C SER A 32 -4.75 15.01 -18.93
N GLY A 33 -3.50 14.69 -18.61
CA GLY A 33 -2.44 15.67 -18.35
C GLY A 33 -2.40 16.20 -16.92
N VAL A 34 -3.14 15.61 -15.97
CA VAL A 34 -3.10 16.01 -14.56
C VAL A 34 -1.97 15.25 -13.85
N PRO A 35 -0.97 15.95 -13.27
CA PRO A 35 0.08 15.30 -12.47
C PRO A 35 -0.52 14.55 -11.28
N VAL A 36 -0.05 13.33 -11.05
CA VAL A 36 -0.46 12.49 -9.92
C VAL A 36 0.79 12.00 -9.19
N VAL A 37 0.79 12.13 -7.87
CA VAL A 37 1.76 11.53 -6.96
C VAL A 37 0.99 10.71 -5.94
N THR A 38 1.46 9.51 -5.64
CA THR A 38 0.88 8.71 -4.56
C THR A 38 1.63 8.90 -3.24
N LEU A 39 0.90 8.80 -2.13
CA LEU A 39 1.42 8.87 -0.78
C LEU A 39 1.09 7.57 -0.05
N ASP A 40 2.03 7.07 0.75
CA ASP A 40 1.93 5.86 1.59
C ASP A 40 1.82 4.55 0.79
N ARG A 41 1.31 4.60 -0.46
CA ARG A 41 0.92 3.42 -1.22
C ARG A 41 1.29 3.59 -2.68
N TRP A 42 1.88 2.56 -3.25
CA TRP A 42 2.27 2.50 -4.65
C TRP A 42 1.59 1.32 -5.37
N SER A 43 1.61 1.35 -6.69
CA SER A 43 1.22 0.24 -7.56
C SER A 43 2.09 0.22 -8.82
N PRO A 44 2.60 -0.94 -9.26
CA PRO A 44 3.36 -1.03 -10.51
C PRO A 44 2.51 -0.68 -11.74
N ASP A 45 1.18 -0.78 -11.61
CA ASP A 45 0.24 -0.50 -12.68
C ASP A 45 -0.12 0.99 -12.81
N LEU A 46 0.40 1.86 -11.93
CA LEU A 46 0.16 3.31 -11.97
C LEU A 46 1.47 4.04 -12.33
N PRO A 47 1.55 4.71 -13.50
CA PRO A 47 2.73 5.46 -13.89
C PRO A 47 2.76 6.82 -13.16
N ALA A 48 2.97 6.79 -11.85
CA ALA A 48 3.05 7.95 -10.97
C ALA A 48 4.20 7.78 -10.00
N ASP A 49 4.85 8.90 -9.64
CA ASP A 49 5.80 8.91 -8.54
C ASP A 49 5.09 8.57 -7.23
N ALA A 50 5.79 7.88 -6.33
CA ALA A 50 5.26 7.46 -5.04
C ALA A 50 6.19 7.91 -3.91
N VAL A 51 5.59 8.48 -2.87
CA VAL A 51 6.27 8.78 -1.61
C VAL A 51 5.79 7.77 -0.57
N CYS A 52 6.65 6.79 -0.28
CA CYS A 52 6.37 5.68 0.62
C CYS A 52 7.44 5.57 1.71
N GLY A 53 7.07 4.97 2.85
CA GLY A 53 8.05 4.45 3.81
C GLY A 53 8.55 3.08 3.37
N ASP A 54 9.66 2.62 3.96
CA ASP A 54 10.15 1.25 3.77
C ASP A 54 9.43 0.31 4.75
N ASP A 55 8.20 -0.06 4.38
CA ASP A 55 7.31 -0.86 5.21
C ASP A 55 7.83 -2.28 5.44
N ARG A 56 8.51 -2.83 4.43
CA ARG A 56 9.13 -4.15 4.51
C ARG A 56 10.30 -4.14 5.51
N ALA A 57 11.25 -3.22 5.37
CA ALA A 57 12.38 -3.12 6.29
C ALA A 57 11.92 -2.80 7.71
N SER A 58 10.89 -1.95 7.85
CA SER A 58 10.30 -1.64 9.15
C SER A 58 9.75 -2.89 9.84
N ALA A 59 8.99 -3.73 9.12
CA ALA A 59 8.47 -4.99 9.66
C ALA A 59 9.59 -5.97 10.06
N ILE A 60 10.65 -6.08 9.25
CA ILE A 60 11.83 -6.89 9.56
C ILE A 60 12.50 -6.39 10.84
N SER A 61 12.73 -5.07 10.96
CA SER A 61 13.39 -4.46 12.11
C SER A 61 12.59 -4.70 13.41
N VAL A 62 11.26 -4.61 13.36
CA VAL A 62 10.40 -4.89 14.51
C VAL A 62 10.50 -6.37 14.90
N LEU A 63 10.46 -7.29 13.94
CA LEU A 63 10.56 -8.72 14.22
C LEU A 63 11.92 -9.08 14.84
N GLN A 64 13.01 -8.52 14.30
CA GLN A 64 14.36 -8.69 14.84
C GLN A 64 14.47 -8.18 16.28
N HIS A 65 13.88 -7.02 16.57
CA HIS A 65 13.85 -6.45 17.92
C HIS A 65 13.13 -7.39 18.90
N LEU A 66 11.95 -7.88 18.53
CA LEU A 66 11.17 -8.81 19.37
C LEU A 66 11.90 -10.13 19.60
N GLN A 67 12.54 -10.69 18.55
CA GLN A 67 13.35 -11.89 18.67
C GLN A 67 14.56 -11.69 19.57
N GLY A 68 15.24 -10.54 19.46
CA GLY A 68 16.35 -10.17 20.34
C GLY A 68 15.95 -10.03 21.81
N ALA A 69 14.70 -9.64 22.07
CA ALA A 69 14.10 -9.61 23.40
C ALA A 69 13.60 -10.99 23.88
N GLY A 70 13.74 -12.06 23.10
CA GLY A 70 13.38 -13.43 23.46
C GLY A 70 11.97 -13.86 23.05
N HIS A 71 11.19 -13.02 22.35
CA HIS A 71 9.88 -13.41 21.85
C HIS A 71 10.00 -14.41 20.69
N ARG A 72 9.28 -15.54 20.80
CA ARG A 72 9.28 -16.62 19.79
C ARG A 72 7.96 -16.76 19.02
N HIS A 73 6.86 -16.35 19.64
CA HIS A 73 5.52 -16.41 19.06
C HIS A 73 5.00 -14.99 18.87
N VAL A 74 5.20 -14.45 17.68
CA VAL A 74 4.74 -13.11 17.31
C VAL A 74 3.60 -13.27 16.31
N ALA A 75 2.57 -12.43 16.43
CA ALA A 75 1.46 -12.35 15.49
C ALA A 75 1.39 -10.95 14.89
N TYR A 76 1.07 -10.86 13.60
CA TYR A 76 0.80 -9.60 12.91
C TYR A 76 -0.72 -9.43 12.75
N VAL A 77 -1.25 -8.32 13.27
CA VAL A 77 -2.68 -7.98 13.19
C VAL A 77 -2.81 -6.72 12.34
N THR A 78 -3.64 -6.80 11.29
CA THR A 78 -3.86 -5.68 10.37
C THR A 78 -5.32 -5.60 9.95
N ALA A 79 -5.74 -4.42 9.51
CA ALA A 79 -6.98 -4.27 8.76
C ALA A 79 -6.76 -4.82 7.34
N MET A 80 -7.50 -5.85 6.97
CA MET A 80 -7.55 -6.38 5.61
C MET A 80 -8.95 -6.90 5.32
N THR A 81 -9.42 -6.70 4.09
CA THR A 81 -10.68 -7.30 3.63
C THR A 81 -10.39 -8.74 3.22
N SER A 82 -10.81 -9.71 4.03
CA SER A 82 -10.71 -11.14 3.70
C SER A 82 -12.01 -11.86 4.06
N ARG A 83 -12.39 -12.88 3.28
CA ARG A 83 -13.64 -13.62 3.51
C ARG A 83 -13.66 -14.39 4.82
N SER A 84 -12.49 -14.82 5.29
CA SER A 84 -12.30 -15.67 6.47
C SER A 84 -11.74 -14.92 7.70
N GLY A 85 -11.44 -13.62 7.57
CA GLY A 85 -10.69 -12.89 8.59
C GLY A 85 -9.21 -13.29 8.70
N ARG A 86 -8.72 -14.16 7.80
CA ARG A 86 -7.33 -14.62 7.73
C ARG A 86 -6.76 -14.35 6.35
N LEU A 87 -5.45 -14.08 6.32
CA LEU A 87 -4.69 -14.01 5.08
C LEU A 87 -4.69 -15.41 4.43
N ALA A 88 -5.22 -15.52 3.22
CA ALA A 88 -5.08 -16.71 2.40
C ALA A 88 -3.83 -16.59 1.52
N ALA A 89 -3.67 -15.45 0.83
CA ALA A 89 -2.47 -15.15 0.07
C ALA A 89 -2.12 -13.64 0.08
N PRO A 90 -0.83 -13.25 -0.06
CA PRO A 90 -0.42 -11.84 -0.06
C PRO A 90 -1.11 -10.97 -1.12
N GLU A 91 -1.49 -11.55 -2.26
CA GLU A 91 -2.22 -10.91 -3.35
C GLU A 91 -3.64 -10.45 -2.98
N ASP A 92 -4.24 -11.02 -1.92
CA ASP A 92 -5.56 -10.60 -1.42
C ASP A 92 -5.55 -9.19 -0.84
N VAL A 93 -4.37 -8.67 -0.52
CA VAL A 93 -4.17 -7.36 0.10
C VAL A 93 -4.12 -6.29 -0.98
N GLY A 94 -5.14 -5.44 -1.09
CA GLY A 94 -5.16 -4.35 -2.08
C GLY A 94 -4.21 -3.18 -1.75
N ILE A 95 -3.63 -3.15 -0.55
CA ILE A 95 -2.83 -2.02 -0.04
C ILE A 95 -1.35 -2.44 0.00
N SER A 96 -0.50 -1.78 -0.80
CA SER A 96 0.94 -2.09 -0.88
C SER A 96 1.64 -2.01 0.47
N ALA A 97 1.42 -0.94 1.25
CA ALA A 97 1.97 -0.79 2.59
C ALA A 97 1.69 -2.00 3.51
N VAL A 98 0.45 -2.52 3.48
CA VAL A 98 0.07 -3.69 4.29
C VAL A 98 0.73 -4.95 3.76
N ARG A 99 0.81 -5.11 2.43
CA ARG A 99 1.46 -6.25 1.78
C ARG A 99 2.94 -6.32 2.14
N GLU A 100 3.66 -5.19 2.03
CA GLU A 100 5.09 -5.11 2.33
C GLU A 100 5.40 -5.46 3.80
N ARG A 101 4.56 -4.98 4.74
CA ARG A 101 4.69 -5.36 6.15
C ARG A 101 4.47 -6.87 6.36
N ILE A 102 3.49 -7.46 5.68
CA ILE A 102 3.23 -8.91 5.73
C ILE A 102 4.41 -9.70 5.17
N GLU A 103 5.00 -9.26 4.05
CA GLU A 103 6.17 -9.90 3.46
C GLU A 103 7.38 -9.83 4.39
N GLY A 104 7.66 -8.64 4.94
CA GLY A 104 8.72 -8.45 5.93
C GLY A 104 8.52 -9.28 7.20
N PHE A 105 7.27 -9.38 7.67
CA PHE A 105 6.91 -10.21 8.83
C PHE A 105 7.04 -11.71 8.54
N SER A 106 6.71 -12.16 7.33
CA SER A 106 6.67 -13.57 6.95
C SER A 106 8.06 -14.14 6.60
N GLY A 107 9.10 -13.30 6.54
CA GLY A 107 10.48 -13.71 6.25
C GLY A 107 10.70 -14.30 4.85
N ARG A 108 9.73 -14.15 3.93
CA ARG A 108 9.92 -14.51 2.52
C ARG A 108 10.59 -13.33 1.84
N VAL A 109 11.86 -13.51 1.45
CA VAL A 109 12.62 -12.57 0.60
C VAL A 109 12.34 -12.92 -0.85
#